data_AF-A0A7J0F6A6-F1
#
_entry.id   AF-A0A7J0F6A6-F1
#
_cell.length_a   1.000
_cell.length_b   1.000
_cell.length_c   1.000
_cell.angle_alpha   90.00
_cell.angle_beta   90.00
_cell.angle_gamma   90.00
#
_symmetry.space_group_name_H-M   'P 1'
#
loop_
_entity.id
_entity.type
_entity.pdbx_description
1 polymer ?
#
loop_
_entity_poly.entity_id
_entity_poly.type
_entity_poly.pdbx_seq_one_letter_code
_entity_poly.pdbx_strand_id
1 'polypeptide(L)'
;MPKTNVLLDPLFENRALKGLILCATSNCTRVVTILGTNIIGLVATGLAIAANQSSFQRTRKLKETVLGAGEDARKTIRKVTEAMNQMQKLLLPYDPKTCDLLNSTSRQLGRESRVIRNFDRKNERSINKAIQIS
;
A
#
# COMPACT_ATOMS: atom_id res chain seq x y z
N MET A 1 44.93 64.61 -45.60
CA MET A 1 43.99 64.31 -44.49
C MET A 1 42.71 65.10 -44.72
N PRO A 2 41.55 64.44 -44.75
CA PRO A 2 40.68 64.45 -43.58
C PRO A 2 40.08 63.07 -43.25
N LYS A 3 39.70 62.92 -41.97
CA LYS A 3 39.01 61.76 -41.38
C LYS A 3 37.51 61.84 -41.68
N THR A 4 36.90 60.75 -42.10
CA THR A 4 35.43 60.58 -42.04
C THR A 4 35.09 59.37 -41.19
N ASN A 5 34.29 59.68 -40.17
CA ASN A 5 33.85 58.81 -39.10
C ASN A 5 32.96 57.70 -39.66
N VAL A 6 33.22 56.47 -39.21
CA VAL A 6 32.33 55.32 -39.39
C VAL A 6 31.08 55.58 -38.56
N LEU A 7 30.02 56.01 -39.23
CA LEU A 7 28.68 56.14 -38.65
C LEU A 7 28.15 54.72 -38.44
N LEU A 8 28.28 54.19 -37.22
CA LEU A 8 27.62 52.95 -36.83
C LEU A 8 26.10 53.18 -36.89
N ASP A 9 25.43 52.46 -37.78
CA ASP A 9 23.97 52.52 -37.93
C ASP A 9 23.27 52.08 -36.62
N PRO A 10 22.43 52.94 -36.00
CA PRO A 10 21.71 52.63 -34.76
C PRO A 10 20.71 51.47 -34.90
N LEU A 11 20.46 51.02 -36.14
CA LEU A 11 19.58 49.90 -36.49
C LEU A 11 20.24 48.53 -36.29
N PHE A 12 21.56 48.44 -36.44
CA PHE A 12 22.32 47.18 -36.24
C PHE A 12 22.46 46.86 -34.74
N GLU A 13 22.72 47.88 -33.93
CA GLU A 13 22.80 47.78 -32.47
C GLU A 13 21.45 47.35 -31.86
N ASN A 14 20.33 47.83 -32.42
CA ASN A 14 18.97 47.47 -31.98
C ASN A 14 18.59 46.01 -32.29
N ARG A 15 19.03 45.44 -33.42
CA ARG A 15 18.80 44.01 -33.73
C ARG A 15 19.65 43.08 -32.88
N ALA A 16 20.91 43.43 -32.65
CA ALA A 16 21.78 42.67 -31.76
C ALA A 16 21.23 42.66 -30.32
N LEU A 17 20.78 43.81 -29.81
CA LEU A 17 20.13 43.92 -28.50
C LEU A 17 18.87 43.06 -28.40
N LYS A 18 18.00 43.10 -29.43
CA LYS A 18 16.78 42.29 -29.49
C LYS A 18 17.05 40.79 -29.51
N GLY A 19 18.05 40.34 -30.28
CA GLY A 19 18.47 38.94 -30.31
C GLY A 19 19.05 38.47 -28.97
N LEU A 20 19.83 39.32 -28.30
CA LEU A 20 20.40 39.02 -26.98
C LEU A 20 19.32 38.90 -25.89
N ILE A 21 18.32 39.81 -25.91
CA ILE A 21 17.16 39.77 -25.00
C ILE A 21 16.30 38.54 -25.26
N LEU A 22 16.10 38.14 -26.53
CA LEU A 22 15.35 36.94 -26.88
C LEU A 22 16.07 35.65 -26.40
N CYS A 23 17.39 35.60 -26.53
CA CYS A 23 18.21 34.50 -26.00
C CYS A 23 18.21 34.45 -24.47
N ALA A 24 18.34 35.61 -23.81
CA ALA A 24 18.32 35.71 -22.35
C ALA A 24 16.95 35.31 -21.77
N THR A 25 15.85 35.75 -22.39
CA THR A 25 14.50 35.37 -21.98
C THR A 25 14.24 33.88 -22.22
N SER A 26 14.64 33.31 -23.36
CA SER A 26 14.52 31.87 -23.63
C SER A 26 15.29 31.01 -22.61
N ASN A 27 16.55 31.36 -22.32
CA ASN A 27 17.34 30.66 -21.31
C ASN A 27 16.76 30.81 -19.90
N CYS A 28 16.23 32.00 -19.56
CA CYS A 28 15.56 32.23 -18.29
C CYS A 28 14.28 31.38 -18.17
N THR A 29 13.46 31.29 -19.23
CA THR A 29 12.29 30.41 -19.24
C THR A 29 12.68 28.95 -19.05
N ARG A 30 13.74 28.49 -19.72
CA ARG A 30 14.26 27.12 -19.55
C ARG A 30 14.69 26.87 -18.10
N VAL A 31 15.46 27.77 -17.50
CA VAL A 31 15.91 27.65 -16.11
C VAL A 31 14.73 27.62 -15.13
N VAL A 32 13.75 28.51 -15.30
CA VAL A 32 12.54 28.57 -14.47
C VAL A 32 11.73 27.28 -14.57
N THR A 33 11.55 26.72 -15.78
CA THR A 33 10.82 25.45 -15.94
C THR A 33 11.52 24.27 -15.27
N ILE A 34 12.87 24.21 -15.33
CA ILE A 34 13.64 23.16 -14.67
C ILE A 34 13.51 23.28 -13.14
N LEU A 35 13.67 24.48 -12.57
CA LEU A 35 13.54 24.68 -11.13
C LEU A 35 12.14 24.35 -10.61
N GLY A 36 11.09 24.82 -11.30
CA GLY A 36 9.71 24.59 -10.88
C GLY A 36 9.34 23.10 -10.88
N THR A 37 9.72 22.36 -11.93
CA THR A 37 9.42 20.92 -12.04
C THR A 37 10.15 20.08 -10.99
N ASN A 38 11.38 20.44 -10.62
CA ASN A 38 12.12 19.75 -9.57
C ASN A 38 11.47 19.93 -8.19
N ILE A 39 11.00 21.14 -7.86
CA ILE A 39 10.32 21.41 -6.59
C ILE A 39 9.02 20.60 -6.49
N ILE A 40 8.20 20.63 -7.55
CA ILE A 40 6.96 19.84 -7.60
C ILE A 40 7.27 18.34 -7.48
N GLY A 41 8.29 17.85 -8.19
CA GLY A 41 8.73 16.47 -8.12
C GLY A 41 9.19 16.05 -6.72
N LEU A 42 9.95 16.91 -6.02
CA LEU A 42 10.40 16.67 -4.66
C LEU A 42 9.22 16.56 -3.68
N VAL A 43 8.28 17.50 -3.75
CA VAL A 43 7.08 17.50 -2.89
C VAL A 43 6.19 16.28 -3.21
N ALA A 44 5.97 15.99 -4.49
CA ALA A 44 5.16 14.85 -4.92
C ALA A 44 5.78 13.52 -4.48
N THR A 45 7.10 13.38 -4.60
CA THR A 45 7.83 12.18 -4.16
C THR A 45 7.77 12.03 -2.65
N GLY A 46 7.98 13.11 -1.89
CA GLY A 46 7.87 13.09 -0.43
C GLY A 46 6.47 12.70 0.05
N LEU A 47 5.43 13.26 -0.59
CA LEU A 47 4.05 12.91 -0.30
C LEU A 47 3.75 11.44 -0.64
N ALA A 48 4.22 10.95 -1.80
CA ALA A 48 4.05 9.57 -2.22
C ALA A 48 4.72 8.59 -1.24
N ILE A 49 5.95 8.88 -0.80
CA ILE A 49 6.67 8.07 0.19
C ILE A 49 5.91 8.04 1.52
N ALA A 50 5.48 9.20 2.02
CA ALA A 50 4.75 9.29 3.29
C ALA A 50 3.40 8.57 3.23
N ALA A 51 2.65 8.76 2.14
CA ALA A 51 1.39 8.08 1.91
C ALA A 51 1.59 6.56 1.85
N ASN A 52 2.59 6.11 1.11
CA ASN A 52 2.93 4.69 0.98
C ASN A 52 3.32 4.08 2.33
N GLN A 53 4.19 4.74 3.10
CA GLN A 53 4.59 4.27 4.42
C GLN A 53 3.40 4.17 5.38
N SER A 54 2.49 5.16 5.36
CA SER A 54 1.28 5.12 6.19
C SER A 54 0.34 3.98 5.79
N SER A 55 0.19 3.74 4.48
CA SER A 55 -0.62 2.64 3.92
C SER A 55 -0.02 1.28 4.28
N PHE A 56 1.31 1.14 4.16
CA PHE A 56 2.06 -0.04 4.55
C PHE A 56 1.82 -0.39 6.03
N GLN A 57 1.95 0.58 6.93
CA GLN A 57 1.75 0.35 8.36
C GLN A 57 0.31 -0.05 8.68
N ARG A 58 -0.69 0.58 8.04
CA ARG A 58 -2.10 0.21 8.19
C ARG A 58 -2.37 -1.21 7.69
N THR A 59 -1.84 -1.56 6.52
CA THR A 59 -2.00 -2.90 5.92
C THR A 59 -1.35 -3.98 6.78
N ARG A 60 -0.17 -3.71 7.36
CA ARG A 60 0.50 -4.61 8.29
C ARG A 60 -0.34 -4.83 9.56
N LYS A 61 -0.84 -3.76 10.17
CA LYS A 61 -1.72 -3.87 11.36
C LYS A 61 -2.97 -4.68 11.04
N LEU A 62 -3.62 -4.42 9.91
CA LEU A 62 -4.77 -5.18 9.45
C LEU A 62 -4.44 -6.66 9.29
N LYS A 63 -3.31 -6.99 8.66
CA LYS A 63 -2.82 -8.37 8.53
C LYS A 63 -2.69 -9.05 9.90
N GLU A 64 -2.00 -8.40 10.84
CA GLU A 64 -1.76 -8.93 12.18
C GLU A 64 -3.08 -9.14 12.93
N THR A 65 -4.02 -8.20 12.85
CA THR A 65 -5.35 -8.33 13.48
C THR A 65 -6.18 -9.46 12.85
N VAL A 66 -6.24 -9.56 11.52
CA VAL A 66 -7.05 -10.58 10.84
C VAL A 66 -6.51 -11.97 11.09
N LEU A 67 -5.18 -12.17 10.97
CA LEU A 67 -4.55 -13.47 11.24
C LEU A 67 -4.63 -13.83 12.72
N GLY A 68 -4.46 -12.86 13.62
CA GLY A 68 -4.61 -13.05 15.06
C GLY A 68 -6.03 -13.50 15.42
N ALA A 69 -7.05 -12.81 14.91
CA ALA A 69 -8.45 -13.19 15.12
C ALA A 69 -8.77 -14.58 14.55
N GLY A 70 -8.22 -14.92 13.39
CA GLY A 70 -8.34 -16.26 12.80
C GLY A 70 -7.73 -17.35 13.68
N GLU A 71 -6.54 -17.10 14.24
CA GLU A 71 -5.88 -18.04 15.16
C GLU A 71 -6.68 -18.22 16.46
N ASP A 72 -7.15 -17.13 17.06
CA ASP A 72 -7.94 -17.16 18.29
C ASP A 72 -9.29 -17.86 18.09
N ALA A 73 -9.95 -17.63 16.96
CA ALA A 73 -11.16 -18.36 16.58
C ALA A 73 -10.88 -19.87 16.48
N ARG A 74 -9.79 -20.26 15.82
CA ARG A 74 -9.40 -21.68 15.70
C ARG A 74 -9.07 -22.32 17.04
N LYS A 75 -8.38 -21.61 17.94
CA LYS A 75 -8.10 -22.08 19.32
C LYS A 75 -9.41 -22.28 20.09
N THR A 76 -10.34 -21.34 19.98
CA THR A 76 -11.65 -21.41 20.63
C THR A 76 -12.46 -22.59 20.10
N ILE A 77 -12.53 -22.75 18.78
CA ILE A 77 -13.20 -23.90 18.14
C ILE A 77 -12.61 -25.22 18.64
N ARG A 78 -11.28 -25.32 18.76
CA ARG A 78 -10.62 -26.53 19.27
C ARG A 78 -11.03 -26.83 20.71
N LYS A 79 -11.03 -25.84 21.60
CA LYS A 79 -11.46 -26.00 23.00
C LYS A 79 -12.92 -26.45 23.09
N VAL A 80 -13.81 -25.82 22.31
CA VAL A 80 -15.23 -26.19 22.26
C VAL A 80 -15.38 -27.63 21.75
N THR A 81 -14.65 -28.00 20.70
CA THR A 81 -14.66 -29.37 20.16
C THR A 81 -14.18 -30.40 21.19
N GLU A 82 -13.12 -30.10 21.94
CA GLU A 82 -12.62 -30.95 23.03
C GLU A 82 -13.68 -31.10 24.15
N ALA A 83 -14.35 -30.02 24.54
CA ALA A 83 -15.44 -30.06 25.51
C ALA A 83 -16.64 -30.89 25.01
N MET A 84 -17.00 -30.76 23.73
CA MET A 84 -18.07 -31.57 23.11
C MET A 84 -17.74 -33.06 23.12
N ASN A 85 -16.48 -33.41 22.85
CA ASN A 85 -16.02 -34.81 22.92
C ASN A 85 -16.06 -35.35 24.36
N GLN A 86 -15.78 -34.51 25.37
CA GLN A 86 -15.92 -34.90 26.78
C GLN A 86 -17.40 -35.11 27.14
N MET A 87 -18.29 -34.19 26.73
CA MET A 87 -19.73 -34.33 26.95
C MET A 87 -20.29 -35.60 26.30
N GLN A 88 -19.88 -35.92 25.07
CA GLN A 88 -20.26 -37.18 24.42
C GLN A 88 -19.87 -38.41 25.22
N LYS A 89 -18.63 -38.46 25.75
CA LYS A 89 -18.18 -39.61 26.53
C LYS A 89 -19.04 -39.84 27.77
N LEU A 90 -19.51 -38.77 28.40
CA LEU A 90 -20.38 -38.84 29.58
C LEU A 90 -21.83 -39.19 29.23
N LEU A 91 -22.32 -38.71 28.09
CA LEU A 91 -23.71 -38.86 27.65
C LEU A 91 -23.97 -40.14 26.86
N LEU A 92 -22.94 -40.81 26.34
CA LEU A 92 -23.08 -41.98 25.47
C LEU A 92 -24.05 -43.07 26.01
N PRO A 93 -24.05 -43.42 27.32
CA PRO A 93 -24.97 -44.43 27.83
C PRO A 93 -26.37 -43.91 28.17
N TYR A 94 -26.59 -42.59 28.19
CA TYR A 94 -27.84 -41.97 28.68
C TYR A 94 -28.64 -41.26 27.59
N ASP A 95 -27.97 -40.59 26.65
CA ASP A 95 -28.61 -39.78 25.61
C ASP A 95 -27.84 -39.82 24.28
N PRO A 96 -28.11 -40.84 23.44
CA PRO A 96 -27.46 -40.99 22.14
C PRO A 96 -27.87 -39.89 21.15
N LYS A 97 -29.09 -39.32 21.26
CA LYS A 97 -29.55 -38.25 20.36
C LYS A 97 -28.72 -36.98 20.56
N THR A 98 -28.45 -36.62 21.82
CA THR A 98 -27.56 -35.50 22.14
C THR A 98 -26.13 -35.79 21.69
N CYS A 99 -25.65 -37.03 21.79
CA CYS A 99 -24.33 -37.41 21.27
C CYS A 99 -24.21 -37.20 19.75
N ASP A 100 -25.23 -37.57 18.97
CA ASP A 100 -25.25 -37.35 17.52
C ASP A 100 -25.22 -35.86 17.14
N LEU A 101 -25.96 -35.03 17.89
CA LEU A 101 -25.95 -33.58 17.73
C LEU A 101 -24.56 -33.00 18.05
N LEU A 102 -23.93 -33.45 19.14
CA LEU A 102 -22.58 -33.04 19.50
C LEU A 102 -21.56 -33.44 18.42
N ASN A 103 -21.76 -34.59 17.76
CA ASN A 103 -20.84 -35.12 16.74
C ASN A 103 -20.95 -34.31 15.45
N SER A 104 -22.17 -34.05 15.00
CA SER A 104 -22.42 -33.26 13.80
C SER A 104 -21.91 -31.82 13.98
N THR A 105 -22.16 -31.22 15.15
CA THR A 105 -21.69 -29.87 15.46
C THR A 105 -20.16 -29.79 15.57
N SER A 106 -19.52 -30.75 16.25
CA SER A 106 -18.06 -30.87 16.32
C SER A 106 -17.43 -30.99 14.93
N ARG A 107 -18.01 -31.80 14.04
CA ARG A 107 -17.57 -31.91 12.64
C ARG A 107 -17.73 -30.61 11.86
N GLN A 108 -18.85 -29.90 12.05
CA GLN A 108 -19.09 -28.61 11.41
C GLN A 108 -18.06 -27.57 11.88
N LEU A 109 -17.84 -27.45 13.18
CA LEU A 109 -16.80 -26.59 13.76
C LEU A 109 -15.41 -26.93 13.19
N GLY A 110 -15.09 -28.21 13.03
CA GLY A 110 -13.86 -28.65 12.38
C GLY A 110 -13.76 -28.31 10.89
N ARG A 111 -14.89 -28.13 10.18
CA ARG A 111 -14.92 -27.61 8.80
C ARG A 111 -14.70 -26.10 8.79
N GLU A 112 -15.41 -25.35 9.64
CA GLU A 112 -15.25 -23.89 9.78
C GLU A 112 -13.81 -23.50 10.16
N SER A 113 -13.21 -24.21 11.13
CA SER A 113 -11.81 -24.00 11.51
C SER A 113 -10.83 -24.22 10.35
N ARG A 114 -11.14 -25.15 9.44
CA ARG A 114 -10.35 -25.37 8.21
C ARG A 114 -10.56 -24.27 7.17
N VAL A 115 -11.77 -23.72 7.06
CA VAL A 115 -12.05 -22.56 6.21
C VAL A 115 -11.23 -21.36 6.67
N ILE A 116 -11.25 -21.05 7.98
CA ILE A 116 -10.45 -19.97 8.57
C ILE A 116 -8.95 -20.19 8.31
N ARG A 117 -8.43 -21.40 8.59
CA ARG A 117 -7.02 -21.73 8.31
C ARG A 117 -6.64 -21.56 6.84
N ASN A 118 -7.53 -21.92 5.92
CA ASN A 118 -7.29 -21.78 4.50
C ASN A 118 -7.34 -20.31 4.05
N PHE A 119 -8.23 -19.52 4.64
CA PHE A 119 -8.27 -18.08 4.45
C PHE A 119 -6.96 -17.44 4.91
N ASP A 120 -6.50 -17.75 6.12
CA ASP A 120 -5.23 -17.26 6.67
C ASP A 120 -4.06 -17.60 5.73
N ARG A 121 -3.92 -18.88 5.36
CA ARG A 121 -2.80 -19.34 4.50
C ARG A 121 -2.82 -18.70 3.11
N LYS A 122 -4.01 -18.54 2.51
CA LYS A 122 -4.15 -17.92 1.17
C LYS A 122 -3.84 -16.43 1.23
N ASN A 123 -4.42 -15.73 2.21
CA ASN A 123 -4.28 -14.28 2.32
C ASN A 123 -2.93 -13.87 2.87
N GLU A 124 -2.29 -14.66 3.73
CA GLU A 124 -0.94 -14.36 4.23
C GLU A 124 0.06 -14.19 3.08
N ARG A 125 0.05 -15.10 2.11
CA ARG A 125 0.95 -15.01 0.94
C ARG A 125 0.62 -13.80 0.06
N SER A 126 -0.66 -13.55 -0.20
CA SER A 126 -1.11 -12.43 -1.04
C SER A 126 -0.84 -11.08 -0.38
N ILE A 127 -1.11 -10.97 0.92
CA ILE A 127 -0.86 -9.76 1.71
C ILE A 127 0.64 -9.53 1.85
N ASN A 128 1.46 -10.57 2.09
CA ASN A 128 2.92 -10.43 2.12
C ASN A 128 3.46 -9.90 0.79
N LYS A 129 2.95 -10.40 -0.34
CA LYS A 129 3.32 -9.87 -1.66
C LYS A 129 2.86 -8.42 -1.84
N ALA A 130 1.63 -8.08 -1.47
CA ALA A 130 1.11 -6.72 -1.57
C ALA A 130 1.96 -5.74 -0.72
N ILE A 131 2.35 -6.15 0.49
CA ILE A 131 3.23 -5.40 1.40
C ILE A 131 4.65 -5.24 0.82
N GLN A 132 5.19 -6.23 0.10
CA GLN A 132 6.51 -6.11 -0.54
C GLN A 132 6.54 -5.21 -1.79
N ILE A 133 5.41 -5.11 -2.48
CA ILE A 133 5.28 -4.34 -3.74
C ILE A 133 4.84 -2.89 -3.46
N SER A 134 4.23 -2.63 -2.30
CA SER A 134 3.87 -1.29 -1.81
C SER A 134 5.10 -0.60 -1.27
#